data_AF-A0A8D8GJZ8-F1
#
_entry.id   AF-A0A8D8GJZ8-F1
#
_cell.length_a   1.000
_cell.length_b   1.000
_cell.length_c   1.000
_cell.angle_alpha   90.00
_cell.angle_beta   90.00
_cell.angle_gamma   90.00
#
_symmetry.space_group_name_H-M   'P 1'
#
loop_
_entity.id
_entity.type
_entity.pdbx_description
1 polymer ?
#
loop_
_entity_poly.entity_id
_entity_poly.type
_entity_poly.pdbx_seq_one_letter_code
_entity_poly.pdbx_strand_id
1 'polypeptide(L)'
;MDNLLLLLIVTTFTVNAQTSSVPCSSTLGCIGQVDCPKGHWHPSASLDGCCPGCVQGLGLHEPGCGTASPCLPGLACRSGSCELDSSSCLSAEHVPPEVSWTPTCDSSGRFQPVQCRGDLLHGRCFCYSSTGRRIFGSEWRGRATDMTCACSRLRSDLEASGRQDVTLHCSSNGNFEPLQCDGGVCWCVEPKTGQPLPQVPAVLPSMWTKLPCCKWPFRGGVMNPLEHFTGAICM
;
A
#
# COMPACT_ATOMS: atom_id res chain seq x y z
N MET A 1 -67.60 -46.76 12.27
CA MET A 1 -66.16 -46.49 12.29
C MET A 1 -65.82 -45.95 10.91
N ASP A 2 -66.00 -44.66 10.70
CA ASP A 2 -65.69 -44.02 9.42
C ASP A 2 -64.43 -43.17 9.61
N ASN A 3 -63.38 -43.57 8.90
CA ASN A 3 -62.03 -43.05 9.01
C ASN A 3 -61.94 -41.67 8.35
N LEU A 4 -61.61 -40.66 9.15
CA LEU A 4 -61.25 -39.31 8.73
C LEU A 4 -59.79 -39.32 8.24
N LEU A 5 -59.56 -39.26 6.93
CA LEU A 5 -58.22 -39.11 6.36
C LEU A 5 -57.92 -37.62 6.15
N LEU A 6 -57.10 -37.04 7.03
CA LEU A 6 -56.58 -35.68 6.90
C LEU A 6 -55.58 -35.59 5.73
N LEU A 7 -55.90 -34.76 4.73
CA LEU A 7 -54.97 -34.36 3.67
C LEU A 7 -54.01 -33.29 4.20
N LEU A 8 -52.73 -33.65 4.36
CA LEU A 8 -51.64 -32.71 4.65
C LEU A 8 -51.24 -31.97 3.38
N ILE A 9 -51.51 -30.66 3.32
CA ILE A 9 -51.09 -29.78 2.23
C ILE A 9 -49.64 -29.37 2.52
N VAL A 10 -48.69 -29.88 1.74
CA VAL A 10 -47.28 -29.46 1.79
C VAL A 10 -47.12 -28.23 0.90
N THR A 11 -47.00 -27.05 1.49
CA THR A 11 -46.65 -25.83 0.76
C THR A 11 -45.14 -25.78 0.54
N THR A 12 -44.71 -25.90 -0.71
CA THR A 12 -43.33 -25.67 -1.12
C THR A 12 -43.06 -24.17 -1.17
N PHE A 13 -42.23 -23.67 -0.26
CA PHE A 13 -41.72 -22.29 -0.31
C PHE A 13 -40.55 -22.23 -1.29
N THR A 14 -40.75 -21.57 -2.43
CA THR A 14 -39.64 -21.17 -3.31
C THR A 14 -38.92 -20.00 -2.65
N VAL A 15 -37.72 -20.24 -2.13
CA VAL A 15 -36.85 -19.18 -1.61
C VAL A 15 -36.24 -18.46 -2.81
N ASN A 16 -36.78 -17.30 -3.17
CA ASN A 16 -36.12 -16.43 -4.14
C ASN A 16 -34.83 -15.91 -3.52
N ALA A 17 -33.69 -16.21 -4.15
CA ALA A 17 -32.43 -15.57 -3.81
C ALA A 17 -32.55 -14.07 -4.14
N GLN A 18 -32.79 -13.25 -3.11
CA GLN A 18 -32.71 -11.81 -3.23
C GLN A 18 -31.23 -11.43 -3.41
N THR A 19 -30.91 -10.86 -4.57
CA THR A 19 -29.68 -10.11 -4.82
C THR A 19 -29.71 -8.83 -3.99
N SER A 20 -29.41 -8.96 -2.70
CA SER A 20 -29.23 -7.84 -1.80
C SER A 20 -27.80 -7.32 -1.96
N SER A 21 -27.63 -6.14 -2.53
CA SER A 21 -26.34 -5.44 -2.58
C SER A 21 -25.85 -5.17 -1.15
N VAL A 22 -24.85 -5.92 -0.70
CA VAL A 22 -24.32 -5.82 0.67
C VAL A 22 -23.44 -4.56 0.76
N PRO A 23 -23.69 -3.65 1.71
CA PRO A 23 -22.84 -2.48 1.89
C PRO A 23 -21.46 -2.89 2.43
N CYS A 24 -20.39 -2.30 1.88
CA CYS A 24 -18.98 -2.63 2.13
C CYS A 24 -18.46 -2.42 3.58
N SER A 25 -19.35 -2.23 4.55
CA SER A 25 -19.02 -1.97 5.97
C SER A 25 -19.12 -3.21 6.86
N SER A 26 -19.34 -4.40 6.31
CA SER A 26 -19.68 -5.61 7.07
C SER A 26 -18.56 -6.65 7.03
N THR A 27 -17.81 -6.82 8.13
CA THR A 27 -16.70 -7.80 8.25
C THR A 27 -17.16 -9.27 8.26
N LEU A 28 -18.47 -9.54 8.28
CA LEU A 28 -19.06 -10.89 8.22
C LEU A 28 -19.39 -11.40 6.79
N GLY A 29 -19.12 -10.61 5.74
CA GLY A 29 -19.69 -10.85 4.40
C GLY A 29 -18.80 -11.52 3.35
N CYS A 30 -17.48 -11.64 3.56
CA CYS A 30 -16.61 -12.26 2.55
C CYS A 30 -16.42 -13.75 2.87
N ILE A 31 -17.12 -14.61 2.14
CA ILE A 31 -16.92 -16.06 2.20
C ILE A 31 -15.47 -16.34 1.80
N GLY A 32 -14.72 -17.05 2.66
CA GLY A 32 -13.33 -17.40 2.43
C GLY A 32 -13.12 -18.14 1.11
N GLN A 33 -11.93 -17.98 0.53
CA GLN A 33 -11.40 -18.59 -0.70
C GLN A 33 -12.43 -19.42 -1.48
N VAL A 34 -13.20 -18.74 -2.32
CA VAL A 34 -14.08 -19.39 -3.30
C VAL A 34 -13.22 -20.17 -4.30
N ASP A 35 -13.55 -21.44 -4.48
CA ASP A 35 -12.96 -22.28 -5.53
C ASP A 35 -13.25 -21.60 -6.88
N CYS A 36 -12.21 -21.30 -7.68
CA CYS A 36 -12.31 -20.54 -8.93
C CYS A 36 -12.01 -21.48 -10.12
N PRO A 37 -13.00 -22.20 -10.67
CA PRO A 37 -12.73 -23.29 -11.62
C PRO A 37 -12.14 -22.82 -12.96
N LYS A 38 -12.20 -21.51 -13.26
CA LYS A 38 -11.70 -20.85 -14.48
C LYS A 38 -11.15 -19.44 -14.22
N GLY A 39 -10.84 -19.11 -12.97
CA GLY A 39 -10.42 -17.76 -12.58
C GLY A 39 -9.26 -17.80 -11.62
N HIS A 40 -8.58 -16.68 -11.48
CA HIS A 40 -7.58 -16.47 -10.45
C HIS A 40 -8.24 -15.79 -9.26
N TRP A 41 -8.10 -16.36 -8.07
CA TRP A 41 -8.54 -15.67 -6.86
C TRP A 41 -7.62 -14.48 -6.60
N HIS A 42 -8.16 -13.29 -6.37
CA HIS A 42 -7.34 -12.11 -6.12
C HIS A 42 -7.87 -11.25 -4.96
N PRO A 43 -7.01 -10.82 -4.02
CA PRO A 43 -7.41 -10.03 -2.84
C PRO A 43 -8.13 -8.72 -3.17
N SER A 44 -7.83 -8.11 -4.33
CA SER A 44 -8.43 -6.86 -4.80
C SER A 44 -9.50 -7.04 -5.86
N ALA A 45 -9.66 -8.26 -6.39
CA ALA A 45 -10.77 -8.54 -7.30
C ALA A 45 -12.04 -8.41 -6.49
N SER A 46 -12.85 -7.41 -6.81
CA SER A 46 -14.07 -7.19 -6.06
C SER A 46 -15.28 -7.65 -6.84
N LEU A 47 -15.96 -8.70 -6.34
CA LEU A 47 -17.35 -8.91 -6.70
C LEU A 47 -18.15 -7.77 -6.04
N ASP A 48 -18.67 -6.86 -6.88
CA ASP A 48 -19.50 -5.71 -6.47
C ASP A 48 -18.86 -4.71 -5.49
N GLY A 49 -17.52 -4.65 -5.42
CA GLY A 49 -16.79 -3.56 -4.74
C GLY A 49 -16.49 -3.75 -3.25
N CYS A 50 -16.86 -4.89 -2.62
CA CYS A 50 -16.71 -5.09 -1.18
C CYS A 50 -15.87 -6.30 -0.70
N CYS A 51 -15.60 -7.34 -1.51
CA CYS A 51 -14.90 -8.57 -1.06
C CYS A 51 -13.86 -9.10 -2.06
N PRO A 52 -12.78 -9.80 -1.64
CA PRO A 52 -11.91 -10.56 -2.52
C PRO A 52 -12.68 -11.59 -3.35
N GLY A 53 -12.30 -11.80 -4.61
CA GLY A 53 -13.09 -12.56 -5.57
C GLY A 53 -12.26 -13.22 -6.68
N CYS A 54 -12.92 -14.02 -7.51
CA CYS A 54 -12.32 -14.61 -8.69
C CYS A 54 -12.30 -13.58 -9.83
N VAL A 55 -11.13 -13.28 -10.39
CA VAL A 55 -10.99 -12.61 -11.69
C VAL A 55 -10.77 -13.64 -12.77
N GLN A 56 -11.49 -13.51 -13.87
CA GLN A 56 -11.17 -14.23 -15.10
C GLN A 56 -10.25 -13.36 -15.95
N GLY A 57 -9.18 -13.94 -16.44
CA GLY A 57 -8.24 -13.25 -17.31
C GLY A 57 -7.22 -14.23 -17.87
N LEU A 58 -6.50 -13.78 -18.89
CA LEU A 58 -5.45 -14.53 -19.55
C LEU A 58 -4.18 -14.57 -18.69
N GLY A 59 -3.57 -15.74 -18.61
CA GLY A 59 -2.34 -16.00 -17.87
C GLY A 59 -1.08 -15.45 -18.57
N LEU A 60 0.06 -15.58 -17.89
CA LEU A 60 1.35 -15.13 -18.43
C LEU A 60 1.69 -15.85 -19.75
N HIS A 61 2.07 -15.08 -20.77
CA HIS A 61 2.34 -15.49 -22.15
C HIS A 61 1.13 -16.03 -22.93
N GLU A 62 -0.08 -16.02 -22.37
CA GLU A 62 -1.26 -16.42 -23.13
C GLU A 62 -1.56 -15.41 -24.24
N PRO A 63 -1.81 -15.88 -25.48
CA PRO A 63 -2.13 -15.02 -26.61
C PRO A 63 -3.61 -14.63 -26.63
N GLY A 64 -3.94 -13.56 -27.34
CA GLY A 64 -5.30 -13.09 -27.56
C GLY A 64 -5.77 -12.02 -26.57
N CYS A 65 -4.85 -11.38 -25.85
CA CYS A 65 -5.22 -10.28 -24.96
C CYS A 65 -5.69 -9.06 -25.74
N GLY A 66 -6.71 -8.39 -25.22
CA GLY A 66 -7.35 -7.24 -25.87
C GLY A 66 -8.47 -6.66 -25.01
N THR A 67 -9.36 -5.86 -25.60
CA THR A 67 -10.46 -5.21 -24.88
C THR A 67 -11.50 -6.19 -24.32
N ALA A 68 -11.72 -7.32 -25.00
CA ALA A 68 -12.67 -8.37 -24.59
C ALA A 68 -12.03 -9.46 -23.71
N SER A 69 -10.70 -9.54 -23.65
CA SER A 69 -9.96 -10.59 -22.95
C SER A 69 -8.81 -9.96 -22.17
N PRO A 70 -9.08 -9.50 -20.93
CA PRO A 70 -8.06 -8.86 -20.10
C PRO A 70 -7.06 -9.91 -19.58
N CYS A 71 -5.84 -9.45 -19.31
CA CYS A 71 -4.86 -10.25 -18.59
C CYS A 71 -5.19 -10.32 -17.10
N LEU A 72 -4.66 -11.34 -16.41
CA LEU A 72 -4.73 -11.41 -14.95
C LEU A 72 -4.03 -10.20 -14.27
N PRO A 73 -4.43 -9.82 -13.05
CA PRO A 73 -3.77 -8.75 -12.29
C PRO A 73 -2.26 -9.00 -12.19
N GLY A 74 -1.45 -7.95 -12.36
CA GLY A 74 0.01 -8.07 -12.42
C GLY A 74 0.58 -8.28 -13.82
N LEU A 75 -0.27 -8.44 -14.83
CA LEU A 75 0.13 -8.61 -16.23
C LEU A 75 -0.41 -7.46 -17.10
N ALA A 76 0.36 -7.10 -18.13
CA ALA A 76 -0.02 -6.12 -19.14
C ALA A 76 -0.10 -6.76 -20.52
N CYS A 77 -1.12 -6.38 -21.29
CA CYS A 77 -1.26 -6.82 -22.67
C CYS A 77 -0.25 -6.09 -23.56
N ARG A 78 0.71 -6.83 -24.12
CA ARG A 78 1.74 -6.32 -25.04
C ARG A 78 1.76 -7.20 -26.28
N SER A 79 1.61 -6.59 -27.45
CA SER A 79 1.60 -7.30 -28.74
C SER A 79 0.60 -8.47 -28.81
N GLY A 80 -0.52 -8.38 -28.08
CA GLY A 80 -1.54 -9.44 -28.06
C GLY A 80 -1.21 -10.64 -27.15
N SER A 81 -0.16 -10.57 -26.33
CA SER A 81 0.14 -11.53 -25.26
C SER A 81 0.27 -10.85 -23.90
N CYS A 82 -0.06 -11.57 -22.83
CA CYS A 82 0.08 -11.06 -21.47
C CYS A 82 1.53 -11.20 -20.98
N GLU A 83 2.18 -10.06 -20.73
CA GLU A 83 3.54 -9.99 -20.19
C GLU A 83 3.54 -9.47 -18.75
N LEU A 84 4.63 -9.70 -18.01
CA LEU A 84 4.79 -9.16 -16.65
C LEU A 84 4.74 -7.64 -16.65
N ASP A 85 3.87 -7.08 -15.81
CA ASP A 85 3.85 -5.65 -15.54
C ASP A 85 4.69 -5.32 -14.30
N SER A 86 5.96 -4.94 -14.51
CA SER A 86 6.86 -4.55 -13.43
C SER A 86 6.39 -3.35 -12.62
N SER A 87 5.43 -2.56 -13.13
CA SER A 87 4.82 -1.46 -12.39
C SER A 87 3.73 -1.90 -11.42
N SER A 88 3.24 -3.14 -11.58
CA SER A 88 2.30 -3.79 -10.69
C SER A 88 3.03 -4.69 -9.69
N CYS A 89 2.68 -4.57 -8.41
CA CYS A 89 3.26 -5.40 -7.35
C CYS A 89 2.87 -6.87 -7.50
N LEU A 90 1.69 -7.11 -8.10
CA LEU A 90 1.11 -8.42 -8.32
C LEU A 90 1.82 -9.23 -9.42
N SER A 91 2.69 -8.60 -10.20
CA SER A 91 3.49 -9.30 -11.22
C SER A 91 4.33 -10.43 -10.61
N ALA A 92 4.74 -10.29 -9.34
CA ALA A 92 5.51 -11.31 -8.64
C ALA A 92 4.71 -12.60 -8.34
N GLU A 93 3.38 -12.59 -8.39
CA GLU A 93 2.56 -13.80 -8.22
C GLU A 93 2.69 -14.76 -9.41
N HIS A 94 3.01 -14.21 -10.59
CA HIS A 94 3.19 -14.98 -11.83
C HIS A 94 4.63 -15.47 -12.02
N VAL A 95 5.51 -15.20 -11.05
CA VAL A 95 6.91 -15.60 -11.06
C VAL A 95 7.15 -16.61 -9.94
N PRO A 96 7.79 -17.77 -10.22
CA PRO A 96 8.06 -18.74 -9.16
C PRO A 96 8.88 -18.12 -8.02
N PRO A 97 8.56 -18.43 -6.74
CA PRO A 97 9.24 -17.84 -5.59
C PRO A 97 10.72 -18.24 -5.49
N GLU A 98 11.14 -19.28 -6.20
CA GLU A 98 12.52 -19.75 -6.26
C GLU A 98 13.44 -18.81 -7.06
N VAL A 99 12.86 -18.02 -7.98
CA VAL A 99 13.60 -17.14 -8.90
C VAL A 99 13.50 -15.66 -8.56
N SER A 100 12.54 -15.26 -7.72
CA SER A 100 12.33 -13.84 -7.40
C SER A 100 11.89 -13.60 -5.96
N TRP A 101 12.23 -12.41 -5.45
CA TRP A 101 11.74 -11.92 -4.17
C TRP A 101 10.28 -11.48 -4.29
N THR A 102 9.43 -11.92 -3.35
CA THR A 102 8.01 -11.55 -3.29
C THR A 102 7.83 -10.22 -2.54
N PRO A 103 7.36 -9.15 -3.21
CA PRO A 103 7.05 -7.88 -2.57
C PRO A 103 5.77 -7.95 -1.74
N THR A 104 5.63 -7.03 -0.78
CA THR A 104 4.36 -6.81 -0.08
C THR A 104 3.51 -5.80 -0.85
N CYS A 105 2.30 -6.21 -1.21
CA CYS A 105 1.37 -5.39 -1.97
C CYS A 105 0.26 -4.79 -1.09
N ASP A 106 -0.26 -3.64 -1.48
CA ASP A 106 -1.47 -3.08 -0.90
C ASP A 106 -2.73 -3.71 -1.51
N SER A 107 -3.90 -3.40 -0.96
CA SER A 107 -5.19 -3.92 -1.45
C SER A 107 -5.54 -3.47 -2.87
N SER A 108 -4.79 -2.55 -3.47
CA SER A 108 -4.96 -2.13 -4.86
C SER A 108 -3.96 -2.79 -5.82
N GLY A 109 -3.08 -3.66 -5.33
CA GLY A 109 -2.04 -4.30 -6.13
C GLY A 109 -0.83 -3.41 -6.41
N ARG A 110 -0.68 -2.30 -5.66
CA ARG A 110 0.51 -1.44 -5.71
C ARG A 110 1.49 -1.87 -4.63
N PHE A 111 2.74 -1.42 -4.76
CA PHE A 111 3.76 -1.72 -3.78
C PHE A 111 3.47 -0.99 -2.47
N GLN A 112 3.52 -1.72 -1.35
CA GLN A 112 3.54 -1.09 -0.03
C GLN A 112 4.78 -0.20 0.10
N PRO A 113 4.72 0.92 0.85
CA PRO A 113 5.84 1.84 1.00
C PRO A 113 7.10 1.16 1.53
N VAL A 114 6.96 0.21 2.45
CA VAL A 114 8.06 -0.46 3.14
C VAL A 114 8.18 -1.89 2.65
N GLN A 115 9.34 -2.22 2.10
CA GLN A 115 9.66 -3.55 1.59
C GLN A 115 10.85 -4.12 2.36
N CYS A 116 10.67 -5.28 2.99
CA CYS A 116 11.69 -5.88 3.84
C CYS A 116 12.19 -7.22 3.29
N ARG A 117 13.48 -7.50 3.45
CA ARG A 117 14.12 -8.76 3.06
C ARG A 117 15.13 -9.21 4.11
N GLY A 118 15.31 -10.52 4.24
CA GLY A 118 16.17 -11.15 5.25
C GLY A 118 15.46 -11.32 6.60
N ASP A 119 16.14 -11.90 7.59
CA ASP A 119 15.60 -12.12 8.94
C ASP A 119 15.48 -10.82 9.76
N LEU A 120 15.05 -10.90 11.02
CA LEU A 120 14.93 -9.72 11.89
C LEU A 120 16.28 -9.14 12.34
N LEU A 121 17.35 -9.94 12.34
CA LEU A 121 18.67 -9.57 12.88
C LEU A 121 19.57 -8.88 11.84
N HIS A 122 19.60 -9.41 10.62
CA HIS A 122 20.45 -8.95 9.52
C HIS A 122 19.66 -8.43 8.32
N GLY A 123 18.35 -8.64 8.30
CA GLY A 123 17.49 -8.12 7.25
C GLY A 123 17.42 -6.60 7.22
N ARG A 124 16.98 -6.08 6.07
CA ARG A 124 16.80 -4.65 5.83
C ARG A 124 15.44 -4.37 5.24
N CYS A 125 14.93 -3.19 5.53
CA CYS A 125 13.75 -2.61 4.94
C CYS A 125 14.14 -1.38 4.10
N PHE A 126 13.44 -1.19 3.00
CA PHE A 126 13.68 -0.09 2.06
C PHE A 126 12.36 0.56 1.67
N CYS A 127 12.44 1.84 1.29
CA CYS A 127 11.32 2.56 0.75
C CYS A 127 11.11 2.30 -0.73
N TYR A 128 9.85 2.14 -1.13
CA TYR A 128 9.42 1.91 -2.51
C TYR A 128 8.34 2.92 -2.93
N SER A 129 8.37 3.32 -4.20
CA SER A 129 7.25 4.01 -4.85
C SER A 129 6.06 3.08 -5.01
N SER A 130 4.88 3.64 -5.28
CA SER A 130 3.67 2.86 -5.61
C SER A 130 3.85 1.93 -6.82
N THR A 131 4.78 2.26 -7.72
CA THR A 131 5.07 1.57 -8.99
C THR A 131 6.26 0.62 -8.92
N GLY A 132 6.80 0.35 -7.72
CA GLY A 132 7.86 -0.66 -7.55
C GLY A 132 9.29 -0.15 -7.70
N ARG A 133 9.48 1.17 -7.84
CA ARG A 133 10.82 1.77 -7.85
C ARG A 133 11.34 1.90 -6.42
N ARG A 134 12.52 1.35 -6.13
CA ARG A 134 13.23 1.61 -4.88
C ARG A 134 13.61 3.09 -4.80
N ILE A 135 13.25 3.75 -3.71
CA ILE A 135 13.52 5.17 -3.44
C ILE A 135 14.40 5.31 -2.19
N PHE A 136 14.80 6.54 -1.87
CA PHE A 136 15.59 6.82 -0.66
C PHE A 136 14.83 6.38 0.60
N GLY A 137 15.59 5.96 1.62
CA GLY A 137 15.05 5.48 2.89
C GLY A 137 15.34 4.01 3.14
N SER A 138 16.01 3.71 4.25
CA SER A 138 16.30 2.34 4.67
C SER A 138 16.46 2.22 6.18
N GLU A 139 16.15 1.05 6.72
CA GLU A 139 16.35 0.72 8.13
C GLU A 139 16.65 -0.78 8.28
N TRP A 140 17.32 -1.15 9.37
CA TRP A 140 17.43 -2.54 9.78
C TRP A 140 16.05 -3.12 10.09
N ARG A 141 15.77 -4.34 9.64
CA ARG A 141 14.44 -4.94 9.76
C ARG A 141 13.96 -4.98 11.21
N GLY A 142 14.83 -5.33 12.16
CA GLY A 142 14.53 -5.33 13.58
C GLY A 142 14.26 -3.96 14.21
N ARG A 143 14.51 -2.85 13.50
CA ARG A 143 14.27 -1.46 13.94
C ARG A 143 13.27 -0.71 13.07
N ALA A 144 12.70 -1.37 12.05
CA ALA A 144 11.81 -0.75 11.08
C ALA A 144 10.36 -0.58 11.56
N THR A 145 10.06 -0.80 12.85
CA THR A 145 8.69 -0.73 13.40
C THR A 145 8.02 0.62 13.17
N ASP A 146 8.80 1.71 13.21
CA ASP A 146 8.31 3.07 13.01
C ASP A 146 8.50 3.57 11.57
N MET A 147 9.06 2.75 10.67
CA MET A 147 9.32 3.10 9.27
C MET A 147 8.01 3.14 8.48
N THR A 148 7.73 4.27 7.83
CA THR A 148 6.52 4.48 7.00
C THR A 148 6.85 4.86 5.56
N CYS A 149 8.04 5.39 5.31
CA CYS A 149 8.46 5.92 4.01
C CYS A 149 7.61 7.07 3.46
N ALA A 150 6.76 7.69 4.29
CA ALA A 150 5.80 8.70 3.85
C ALA A 150 6.48 9.93 3.21
N CYS A 151 7.57 10.43 3.80
CA CYS A 151 8.32 11.57 3.26
C CYS A 151 9.01 11.21 1.95
N SER A 152 9.69 10.07 1.92
CA SER A 152 10.42 9.63 0.72
C SER A 152 9.49 9.40 -0.46
N ARG A 153 8.29 8.83 -0.21
CA ARG A 153 7.27 8.68 -1.25
C ARG A 153 6.76 10.02 -1.74
N LEU A 154 6.36 10.92 -0.84
CA LEU A 154 5.89 12.25 -1.23
C LEU A 154 6.93 13.01 -2.05
N ARG A 155 8.21 12.98 -1.62
CA ARG A 155 9.31 13.59 -2.35
C ARG A 155 9.48 12.98 -3.74
N SER A 156 9.51 11.66 -3.85
CA SER A 156 9.61 10.96 -5.14
C SER A 156 8.44 11.28 -6.07
N ASP A 157 7.23 11.40 -5.55
CA ASP A 157 6.03 11.71 -6.33
C ASP A 157 6.07 13.16 -6.84
N LEU A 158 6.50 14.12 -6.01
CA LEU A 158 6.71 15.52 -6.40
C LEU A 158 7.79 15.64 -7.48
N GLU A 159 8.94 15.00 -7.29
CA GLU A 159 10.02 14.98 -8.28
C GLU A 159 9.55 14.35 -9.61
N ALA A 160 8.78 13.27 -9.55
CA ALA A 160 8.20 12.61 -10.73
C ALA A 160 7.16 13.49 -11.46
N SER A 161 6.49 14.41 -10.76
CA SER A 161 5.59 15.39 -11.37
C SER A 161 6.32 16.56 -12.07
N GLY A 162 7.66 16.54 -12.06
CA GLY A 162 8.51 17.54 -12.72
C GLY A 162 8.95 18.68 -11.81
N ARG A 163 8.64 18.62 -10.50
CA ARG A 163 9.07 19.63 -9.54
C ARG A 163 10.56 19.47 -9.23
N GLN A 164 11.34 20.51 -9.47
CA GLN A 164 12.80 20.48 -9.29
C GLN A 164 13.27 21.10 -7.96
N ASP A 165 12.40 21.86 -7.28
CA ASP A 165 12.68 22.59 -6.04
C ASP A 165 12.17 21.87 -4.79
N VAL A 166 12.08 20.53 -4.82
CA VAL A 166 11.59 19.75 -3.67
C VAL A 166 12.64 19.74 -2.56
N THR A 167 12.35 20.41 -1.45
CA THR A 167 13.28 20.54 -0.31
C THR A 167 12.77 19.86 0.97
N LEU A 168 11.82 18.94 0.84
CA LEU A 168 11.32 18.15 1.97
C LEU A 168 12.47 17.45 2.73
N HIS A 169 12.39 17.50 4.05
CA HIS A 169 13.38 16.95 4.97
C HIS A 169 12.94 15.56 5.43
N CYS A 170 13.58 14.53 4.92
CA CYS A 170 13.28 13.15 5.27
C CYS A 170 14.41 12.55 6.11
N SER A 171 14.03 11.80 7.16
CA SER A 171 14.98 11.01 7.93
C SER A 171 15.54 9.84 7.12
N SER A 172 16.62 9.22 7.59
CA SER A 172 17.29 8.09 6.91
C SER A 172 16.41 6.86 6.67
N ASN A 173 15.39 6.65 7.52
CA ASN A 173 14.38 5.59 7.33
C ASN A 173 13.22 6.01 6.39
N GLY A 174 13.25 7.23 5.85
CA GLY A 174 12.29 7.74 4.89
C GLY A 174 11.01 8.36 5.47
N ASN A 175 10.93 8.50 6.80
CA ASN A 175 9.90 9.30 7.47
C ASN A 175 10.18 10.81 7.34
N PHE A 176 9.24 11.64 7.78
CA PHE A 176 9.45 13.08 7.85
C PHE A 176 10.31 13.45 9.05
N GLU A 177 11.23 14.38 8.85
CA GLU A 177 11.77 15.15 9.96
C GLU A 177 10.68 16.11 10.49
N PRO A 178 10.67 16.44 11.79
CA PRO A 178 9.63 17.29 12.38
C PRO A 178 9.49 18.68 11.73
N LEU A 179 10.60 19.27 11.29
CA LEU A 179 10.62 20.54 10.55
C LEU A 179 10.64 20.25 9.05
N GLN A 180 9.69 20.81 8.30
CA GLN A 180 9.69 20.81 6.84
C GLN A 180 9.86 22.24 6.33
N CYS A 181 10.60 22.39 5.24
CA CYS A 181 10.74 23.64 4.52
C CYS A 181 10.67 23.35 3.03
N ASP A 182 9.66 23.87 2.34
CA ASP A 182 9.42 23.59 0.93
C ASP A 182 8.47 24.64 0.34
N GLY A 183 8.66 25.01 -0.93
CA GLY A 183 7.82 26.02 -1.59
C GLY A 183 7.88 27.42 -0.95
N GLY A 184 8.98 27.75 -0.26
CA GLY A 184 9.18 29.06 0.36
C GLY A 184 8.52 29.26 1.73
N VAL A 185 8.04 28.19 2.35
CA VAL A 185 7.52 28.20 3.73
C VAL A 185 8.10 27.04 4.54
N CYS A 186 8.11 27.18 5.86
CA CYS A 186 8.52 26.16 6.81
C CYS A 186 7.40 25.85 7.79
N TRP A 187 7.21 24.59 8.16
CA TRP A 187 6.15 24.15 9.05
C TRP A 187 6.55 22.90 9.86
N CYS A 188 5.80 22.61 10.92
CA CYS A 188 5.99 21.39 11.70
C CYS A 188 5.03 20.29 11.24
N VAL A 189 5.52 19.06 11.15
CA VAL A 189 4.73 17.88 10.80
C VAL A 189 4.86 16.75 11.81
N GLU A 190 3.87 15.87 11.81
CA GLU A 190 3.97 14.56 12.45
C GLU A 190 4.89 13.63 11.63
N PRO A 191 5.97 13.08 12.22
CA PRO A 191 7.00 12.33 11.48
C PRO A 191 6.49 11.16 10.61
N LYS A 192 5.44 10.47 11.06
CA LYS A 192 4.92 9.27 10.38
C LYS A 192 3.96 9.57 9.23
N THR A 193 3.24 10.69 9.28
CA THR A 193 2.15 10.98 8.34
C THR A 193 2.43 12.20 7.47
N GLY A 194 3.33 13.09 7.90
CA GLY A 194 3.55 14.39 7.25
C GLY A 194 2.43 15.40 7.50
N GLN A 195 1.45 15.08 8.36
CA GLN A 195 0.35 15.98 8.66
C GLN A 195 0.87 17.23 9.42
N PRO A 196 0.50 18.45 9.00
CA PRO A 196 0.85 19.66 9.73
C PRO A 196 0.24 19.67 11.12
N LEU A 197 0.98 20.20 12.11
CA LEU A 197 0.46 20.34 13.46
C LEU A 197 -0.67 21.40 13.50
N PRO A 198 -1.91 21.08 13.94
CA PRO A 198 -3.10 21.94 13.75
C PRO A 198 -3.05 23.35 14.37
N GLN A 199 -2.12 23.61 15.28
CA GLN A 199 -2.00 24.90 15.99
C GLN A 199 -0.65 25.58 15.75
N VAL A 200 0.14 25.09 14.81
CA VAL A 200 1.45 25.65 14.48
C VAL A 200 1.39 26.20 13.06
N PRO A 201 1.37 27.54 12.88
CA PRO A 201 1.32 28.11 11.55
C PRO A 201 2.61 27.84 10.79
N ALA A 202 2.49 27.69 9.47
CA ALA A 202 3.64 27.77 8.59
C ALA A 202 4.23 29.18 8.64
N VAL A 203 5.56 29.28 8.58
CA VAL A 203 6.30 30.54 8.69
C VAL A 203 7.22 30.70 7.49
N LEU A 204 7.69 31.92 7.25
CA LEU A 204 8.76 32.16 6.28
C LEU A 204 10.05 31.49 6.73
N PRO A 205 10.96 31.11 5.81
CA PRO A 205 12.24 30.51 6.14
C PRO A 205 13.04 31.33 7.14
N SER A 206 13.00 32.67 7.12
CA SER A 206 13.70 33.50 8.11
C SER A 206 13.24 33.30 9.56
N MET A 207 12.07 32.67 9.78
CA MET A 207 11.45 32.46 11.09
C MET A 207 11.39 30.98 11.51
N TRP A 208 12.01 30.05 10.76
CA TRP A 208 11.92 28.61 11.05
C TRP A 208 12.34 28.24 12.49
N THR A 209 13.33 28.95 13.05
CA THR A 209 13.81 28.75 14.44
C THR A 209 12.75 29.05 15.51
N LYS A 210 11.68 29.76 15.16
CA LYS A 210 10.58 30.07 16.08
C LYS A 210 9.61 28.91 16.23
N LEU A 211 9.60 27.98 15.27
CA LEU A 211 8.73 26.81 15.29
C LEU A 211 9.04 25.89 16.48
N PRO A 212 8.00 25.32 17.13
CA PRO A 212 8.19 24.45 18.30
C PRO A 212 8.94 23.16 17.98
N CYS A 213 8.79 22.62 16.77
CA CYS A 213 9.54 21.44 16.32
C CYS A 213 11.05 21.65 16.23
N CYS A 214 11.52 22.91 16.25
CA CYS A 214 12.95 23.24 16.32
C CYS A 214 13.50 23.54 17.71
N LYS A 215 12.66 23.55 18.74
CA LYS A 215 13.09 23.87 20.10
C LYS A 215 13.25 22.64 21.00
N TRP A 216 12.98 21.45 20.48
CA TRP A 216 12.87 20.24 21.30
C TRP A 216 13.98 19.24 21.01
N PRO A 217 14.83 18.88 22.00
CA PRO A 217 15.63 17.68 21.91
C PRO A 217 14.70 16.49 22.17
N PHE A 218 14.53 15.60 21.19
CA PHE A 218 13.73 14.39 21.35
C PHE A 218 14.24 13.56 22.54
N ARG A 219 13.48 13.55 23.65
CA ARG A 219 13.50 12.43 24.60
C ARG A 219 12.80 11.26 23.91
N GLY A 220 13.55 10.26 23.49
CA GLY A 220 12.95 9.03 22.96
C GLY A 220 13.85 8.08 22.17
N GLY A 221 15.12 8.42 21.88
CA GLY A 221 16.04 7.50 21.21
C GLY A 221 17.44 7.65 21.76
N VAL A 222 18.01 6.56 22.26
CA VAL A 222 19.42 6.48 22.64
C VAL A 222 20.25 6.75 21.40
N MET A 223 20.86 7.92 21.32
CA MET A 223 21.76 8.28 20.24
C MET A 223 23.18 7.84 20.62
N ASN A 224 23.75 6.99 19.77
CA ASN A 224 25.11 6.48 19.92
C ASN A 224 26.13 7.63 19.70
N PRO A 225 27.21 7.76 20.50
CA PRO A 225 28.10 8.93 20.44
C PRO A 225 29.04 9.04 19.23
N LEU A 226 28.83 8.27 18.15
CA LEU A 226 29.81 8.13 17.04
C LEU A 226 29.24 8.32 15.63
N GLU A 227 27.99 8.77 15.48
CA GLU A 227 27.46 9.13 14.15
C GLU A 227 27.67 10.63 13.93
N HIS A 228 28.61 10.99 13.06
CA HIS A 228 28.77 12.35 12.57
C HIS A 228 27.49 12.80 11.86
N PHE A 229 26.79 13.71 12.52
CA PHE A 229 25.58 14.36 12.07
C PHE A 229 25.78 15.12 10.76
N THR A 230 25.04 14.72 9.73
CA THR A 230 24.52 15.65 8.70
C THR A 230 23.01 15.50 8.69
N GLY A 231 22.32 16.26 9.54
CA GLY A 231 20.86 16.17 9.68
C GLY A 231 20.35 16.70 11.00
N ALA A 232 20.71 17.94 11.34
CA ALA A 232 20.09 18.68 12.43
C ALA A 232 19.77 20.07 11.90
N ILE A 233 18.57 20.24 11.37
CA ILE A 233 18.13 21.55 10.89
C ILE A 233 17.82 22.48 12.07
N CYS A 234 17.67 21.93 13.27
CA CYS A 234 17.51 22.70 14.48
C CYS A 234 18.75 22.49 15.37
N MET A 235 19.77 23.33 15.18
CA MET A 235 20.86 23.52 16.16
C MET A 235 20.42 24.48 17.26
#